data_AF-A0A959YT92-F1
#
_entry.id   AF-A0A959YT92-F1
#
_cell.length_a   1.000
_cell.length_b   1.000
_cell.length_c   1.000
_cell.angle_alpha   90.00
_cell.angle_beta   90.00
_cell.angle_gamma   90.00
#
_symmetry.space_group_name_H-M   'P 1'
#
loop_
_entity.id
_entity.type
_entity.pdbx_description
1 polymer ?
#
loop_
_entity_poly.entity_id
_entity_poly.type
_entity_poly.pdbx_seq_one_letter_code
_entity_poly.pdbx_strand_id
1 'polypeptide(L)'
;MKVEFARVLVALLLIVAGTTAPAQKLSDLFADDFDSAYIESYKQELTTRFYTSRKYTNLEMEDQNAGASLRYHPNDRLNLGFGASYRAFTLNIGLNFPFINHDDNLYGKTDYLDLQSHLLFRKFTVEFYLSAFRGYYLSNPETALAHYPDTTIFPQRRDLFSNNLGIVLYYIFNNQKFSYRAAFNQDERQKKSAGSFLFGPAVYTVYAQGDSSLVPRDIYPEDFFTFYRPKSVRYAKALVCLGYAHNFVFKERWFIMLSMIAGTGLGNITLSSDVENNASQSEFNIGFTYTFRAGLGYNSRRFFAGFSYVNTSTSSPTPVDKTNVIFDAGNVRFNVAYRIPLRLGRTK
;
A
#
# COMPACT_ATOMS: atom_id res chain seq x y z
N MET A 1 15.15 -18.73 -9.31
CA MET A 1 14.43 -17.46 -9.02
C MET A 1 14.39 -17.06 -7.54
N LYS A 2 14.28 -17.99 -6.56
CA LYS A 2 14.35 -17.66 -5.10
C LYS A 2 15.71 -17.11 -4.63
N VAL A 3 16.82 -17.46 -5.30
CA VAL A 3 18.20 -17.12 -4.88
C VAL A 3 18.62 -15.70 -5.29
N GLU A 4 18.18 -15.23 -6.45
CA GLU A 4 18.40 -13.85 -6.95
C GLU A 4 17.70 -12.80 -6.05
N PHE A 5 16.50 -13.14 -5.58
CA PHE A 5 15.69 -12.29 -4.69
C PHE A 5 16.33 -12.06 -3.32
N ALA A 6 16.90 -13.11 -2.71
CA ALA A 6 17.63 -12.99 -1.47
C ALA A 6 18.90 -12.14 -1.63
N ARG A 7 19.59 -12.24 -2.77
CA ARG A 7 20.81 -11.46 -3.05
C ARG A 7 20.54 -9.97 -3.23
N VAL A 8 19.44 -9.58 -3.88
CA VAL A 8 19.06 -8.16 -4.03
C VAL A 8 18.58 -7.57 -2.71
N LEU A 9 17.81 -8.32 -1.91
CA LEU A 9 17.38 -7.88 -0.58
C LEU A 9 18.56 -7.74 0.38
N VAL A 10 19.49 -8.70 0.34
CA VAL A 10 20.75 -8.65 1.10
C VAL A 10 21.65 -7.52 0.58
N ALA A 11 21.73 -7.27 -0.73
CA ALA A 11 22.50 -6.14 -1.28
C ALA A 11 21.91 -4.78 -0.88
N LEU A 12 20.59 -4.61 -0.88
CA LEU A 12 19.93 -3.38 -0.40
C LEU A 12 20.10 -3.19 1.12
N LEU A 13 19.97 -4.28 1.90
CA LEU A 13 20.26 -4.26 3.33
C LEU A 13 21.75 -3.99 3.62
N LEU A 14 22.66 -4.49 2.79
CA LEU A 14 24.10 -4.23 2.86
C LEU A 14 24.50 -2.87 2.32
N ILE A 15 23.71 -2.21 1.46
CA ILE A 15 23.94 -0.81 1.09
C ILE A 15 23.50 0.11 2.24
N VAL A 16 22.43 -0.25 2.96
CA VAL A 16 22.00 0.45 4.18
C VAL A 16 22.94 0.15 5.37
N ALA A 17 23.50 -1.06 5.47
CA ALA A 17 24.43 -1.45 6.53
C ALA A 17 25.91 -1.19 6.20
N GLY A 18 26.26 -1.06 4.92
CA GLY A 18 27.62 -0.90 4.42
C GLY A 18 28.06 0.55 4.30
N THR A 19 27.15 1.51 4.50
CA THR A 19 27.58 2.82 4.97
C THR A 19 28.07 2.64 6.40
N THR A 20 29.38 2.78 6.60
CA THR A 20 30.01 3.07 7.89
C THR A 20 29.51 4.42 8.41
N ALA A 21 28.21 4.54 8.66
CA ALA A 21 27.66 5.67 9.36
C ALA A 21 28.17 5.57 10.80
N PRO A 22 29.03 6.50 11.27
CA PRO A 22 29.44 6.50 12.68
C PRO A 22 28.18 6.48 13.55
N ALA A 23 28.21 5.77 14.68
CA ALA A 23 27.07 5.62 15.58
C ALA A 23 26.37 6.95 15.92
N GLN A 24 27.10 8.05 15.89
CA GLN A 24 26.62 9.44 16.00
C GLN A 24 25.61 9.84 14.89
N LYS A 25 25.86 9.51 13.62
CA LYS A 25 24.91 9.78 12.53
C LYS A 25 23.64 8.93 12.65
N LEU A 26 23.76 7.73 13.23
CA LEU A 26 22.59 6.88 13.50
C LEU A 26 21.75 7.46 14.64
N SER A 27 22.37 7.98 15.71
CA SER A 27 21.62 8.64 16.79
C SER A 27 20.89 9.90 16.32
N ASP A 28 21.48 10.66 15.39
CA ASP A 28 20.85 11.87 14.82
C ASP A 28 19.58 11.54 14.00
N LEU A 29 19.53 10.37 13.36
CA LEU A 29 18.33 9.89 12.66
C LEU A 29 17.15 9.63 13.62
N PHE A 30 17.45 9.24 14.87
CA PHE A 30 16.45 9.01 15.91
C PHE A 30 16.19 10.22 16.82
N ALA A 31 16.93 11.32 16.62
CA ALA A 31 16.79 12.53 17.42
C ALA A 31 15.40 13.17 17.24
N ASP A 32 14.81 13.59 18.34
CA ASP A 32 13.51 14.25 18.40
C ASP A 32 13.67 15.76 18.39
N ASP A 33 14.09 16.31 17.25
CA ASP A 33 14.12 17.75 17.00
C ASP A 33 12.79 18.19 16.38
N PHE A 34 11.81 18.51 17.23
CA PHE A 34 10.50 19.02 16.82
C PHE A 34 10.07 20.23 17.66
N ASP A 35 9.27 21.10 17.04
CA ASP A 35 8.67 22.24 17.71
C ASP A 35 7.56 21.76 18.64
N SER A 36 7.83 21.83 19.95
CA SER A 36 6.88 21.41 20.99
C SER A 36 5.60 22.24 21.01
N ALA A 37 5.53 23.41 20.36
CA ALA A 37 4.27 24.15 20.20
C ALA A 37 3.34 23.48 19.16
N TYR A 38 3.90 22.72 18.23
CA TYR A 38 3.17 22.01 17.17
C TYR A 38 2.96 20.53 17.46
N ILE A 39 3.93 19.86 18.08
CA ILE A 39 3.95 18.41 18.22
C ILE A 39 4.11 18.02 19.70
N GLU A 40 3.37 17.00 20.11
CA GLU A 40 3.52 16.35 21.42
C GLU A 40 3.86 14.88 21.20
N SER A 41 4.92 14.39 21.84
CA SER A 41 5.39 13.00 21.72
C SER A 41 4.90 12.13 22.86
N TYR A 42 4.55 10.89 22.54
CA TYR A 42 4.16 9.82 23.47
C TYR A 42 5.12 8.62 23.43
N LYS A 43 6.32 8.77 22.86
CA LYS A 43 7.28 7.67 22.69
C LYS A 43 7.66 6.94 24.00
N GLN A 44 7.51 7.59 25.14
CA GLN A 44 7.78 7.02 26.46
C GLN A 44 6.57 6.30 27.08
N GLU A 45 5.41 6.35 26.43
CA GLU A 45 4.19 5.66 26.86
C GLU A 45 3.99 4.40 26.01
N LEU A 46 3.39 3.36 26.59
CA LEU A 46 2.92 2.20 25.84
C LEU A 46 1.57 2.57 25.21
N THR A 47 1.49 2.59 23.89
CA THR A 47 0.23 2.78 23.18
C THR A 47 -0.30 1.43 22.73
N THR A 48 -1.46 1.03 23.24
CA THR A 48 -2.17 -0.19 22.80
C THR A 48 -3.32 0.21 21.89
N ARG A 49 -3.62 -0.60 20.88
CA ARG A 49 -4.70 -0.32 19.94
C ARG A 49 -5.48 -1.57 19.57
N PHE A 50 -6.77 -1.38 19.41
CA PHE A 50 -7.66 -2.27 18.69
C PHE A 50 -8.05 -1.58 17.38
N TYR A 51 -8.07 -2.31 16.28
CA TYR A 51 -8.44 -1.75 15.00
C TYR A 51 -9.23 -2.73 14.14
N THR A 52 -10.07 -2.20 13.27
CA THR A 52 -10.60 -2.94 12.13
C THR A 52 -9.83 -2.53 10.87
N SER A 53 -9.68 -3.45 9.92
CA SER A 53 -8.91 -3.18 8.69
C SER A 53 -9.49 -3.97 7.53
N ARG A 54 -9.84 -3.28 6.43
CA ARG A 54 -10.20 -3.90 5.15
C ARG A 54 -9.13 -3.52 4.14
N LYS A 55 -8.37 -4.52 3.68
CA LYS A 55 -7.26 -4.36 2.73
C LYS A 55 -7.65 -4.96 1.39
N TYR A 56 -7.29 -4.27 0.31
CA TYR A 56 -7.54 -4.75 -1.05
C TYR A 56 -6.29 -4.52 -1.91
N THR A 57 -6.11 -5.39 -2.90
CA THR A 57 -5.08 -5.30 -3.93
C THR A 57 -5.72 -5.66 -5.26
N ASN A 58 -6.25 -4.66 -5.94
CA ASN A 58 -6.98 -4.81 -7.20
C ASN A 58 -6.00 -4.85 -8.36
N LEU A 59 -6.35 -5.62 -9.39
CA LEU A 59 -5.66 -5.65 -10.68
C LEU A 59 -6.65 -5.19 -11.74
N GLU A 60 -6.29 -4.19 -12.51
CA GLU A 60 -7.06 -3.71 -13.65
C GLU A 60 -6.21 -3.75 -14.92
N MET A 61 -6.81 -4.20 -16.01
CA MET A 61 -6.25 -4.09 -17.36
C MET A 61 -7.15 -3.13 -18.13
N GLU A 62 -6.59 -2.05 -18.62
CA GLU A 62 -7.30 -1.04 -19.42
C GLU A 62 -6.86 -1.12 -20.88
N ASP A 63 -7.82 -0.99 -21.79
CA ASP A 63 -7.58 -0.81 -23.21
C ASP A 63 -8.30 0.46 -23.68
N GLN A 64 -7.53 1.48 -24.00
CA GLN A 64 -8.06 2.78 -24.44
C GLN A 64 -8.53 2.75 -25.90
N ASN A 65 -8.00 1.84 -26.73
CA ASN A 65 -8.48 1.67 -28.11
C ASN A 65 -9.88 1.03 -28.11
N ALA A 66 -10.07 0.01 -27.27
CA ALA A 66 -11.37 -0.65 -27.07
C ALA A 66 -12.35 0.17 -26.22
N GLY A 67 -11.87 1.15 -25.45
CA GLY A 67 -12.70 1.91 -24.50
C GLY A 67 -13.24 1.04 -23.36
N ALA A 68 -12.52 -0.01 -22.98
CA ALA A 68 -12.97 -1.04 -22.04
C ALA A 68 -11.91 -1.33 -20.97
N SER A 69 -12.35 -1.90 -19.85
CA SER A 69 -11.44 -2.36 -18.80
C SER A 69 -11.90 -3.67 -18.16
N LEU A 70 -10.92 -4.40 -17.64
CA LEU A 70 -11.09 -5.69 -16.99
C LEU A 70 -10.57 -5.61 -15.56
N ARG A 71 -11.47 -5.67 -14.57
CA ARG A 71 -11.15 -5.40 -13.16
C ARG A 71 -11.27 -6.63 -12.27
N TYR A 72 -10.14 -7.08 -11.75
CA TYR A 72 -10.06 -8.17 -10.79
C TYR A 72 -9.90 -7.65 -9.36
N HIS A 73 -10.87 -7.97 -8.51
CA HIS A 73 -10.82 -7.65 -7.09
C HIS A 73 -10.62 -8.92 -6.25
N PRO A 74 -9.83 -8.87 -5.17
CA PRO A 74 -9.90 -9.89 -4.15
C PRO A 74 -11.24 -9.79 -3.41
N ASN A 75 -11.73 -10.89 -2.84
CA ASN A 75 -12.77 -10.82 -1.83
C ASN A 75 -12.14 -10.25 -0.54
N ASP A 76 -12.18 -8.91 -0.40
CA ASP A 76 -11.51 -8.16 0.64
C ASP A 76 -12.27 -8.21 1.97
N ARG A 77 -11.65 -8.89 2.94
CA ARG A 77 -12.27 -9.21 4.22
C ARG A 77 -12.02 -8.15 5.28
N LEU A 78 -13.02 -7.91 6.11
CA LEU A 78 -12.87 -7.12 7.33
C LEU A 78 -12.08 -7.92 8.36
N ASN A 79 -10.95 -7.38 8.77
CA ASN A 79 -10.08 -7.94 9.82
C ASN A 79 -10.26 -7.19 11.13
N LEU A 80 -10.07 -7.91 12.23
CA LEU A 80 -9.87 -7.32 13.56
C LEU A 80 -8.40 -7.44 13.92
N GLY A 81 -7.83 -6.39 14.49
CA GLY A 81 -6.42 -6.36 14.81
C GLY A 81 -6.12 -5.71 16.14
N PHE A 82 -4.99 -6.13 16.68
CA PHE A 82 -4.42 -5.59 17.89
C PHE A 82 -3.04 -5.05 17.57
N GLY A 83 -2.67 -3.96 18.21
CA GLY A 83 -1.36 -3.38 18.05
C GLY A 83 -0.82 -2.78 19.33
N ALA A 84 0.50 -2.69 19.38
CA ALA A 84 1.22 -2.01 20.43
C ALA A 84 2.33 -1.15 19.83
N SER A 85 2.55 0.02 20.40
CA SER A 85 3.67 0.90 20.07
C SER A 85 4.41 1.30 21.33
N TYR A 86 5.73 1.21 21.27
CA TYR A 86 6.62 1.69 22.31
C TYR A 86 7.90 2.23 21.67
N ARG A 87 8.26 3.48 22.01
CA ARG A 87 9.38 4.22 21.43
C ARG A 87 9.30 4.32 19.89
N ALA A 88 10.23 3.69 19.19
CA ALA A 88 10.30 3.67 17.73
C ALA A 88 9.61 2.45 17.12
N PHE A 89 9.17 1.50 17.94
CA PHE A 89 8.65 0.22 17.48
C PHE A 89 7.13 0.19 17.55
N THR A 90 6.51 -0.24 16.46
CA THR A 90 5.07 -0.48 16.38
C THR A 90 4.85 -1.85 15.75
N LEU A 91 4.05 -2.69 16.42
CA LEU A 91 3.61 -3.97 15.89
C LEU A 91 2.08 -3.96 15.81
N ASN A 92 1.54 -4.36 14.67
CA ASN A 92 0.11 -4.52 14.44
C ASN A 92 -0.12 -5.92 13.86
N ILE A 93 -0.99 -6.69 14.50
CA ILE A 93 -1.38 -8.03 14.05
C ILE A 93 -2.87 -7.97 13.74
N GLY A 94 -3.23 -8.22 12.49
CA GLY A 94 -4.62 -8.32 12.03
C GLY A 94 -4.96 -9.77 11.75
N LEU A 95 -6.09 -10.23 12.29
CA LEU A 95 -6.61 -11.57 12.08
C LEU A 95 -7.98 -11.49 11.41
N ASN A 96 -8.20 -12.44 10.52
CA ASN A 96 -9.50 -12.66 9.92
C ASN A 96 -10.28 -13.67 10.77
N PHE A 97 -11.53 -13.36 11.10
CA PHE A 97 -12.39 -14.24 11.85
C PHE A 97 -13.52 -14.76 10.95
N PRO A 98 -13.79 -16.09 10.94
CA PRO A 98 -14.79 -16.70 10.04
C PRO A 98 -16.21 -16.15 10.17
N PHE A 99 -16.56 -15.58 11.33
CA PHE A 99 -17.91 -15.07 11.62
C PHE A 99 -18.18 -13.64 11.11
N ILE A 100 -17.19 -12.96 10.53
CA ILE A 100 -17.30 -11.56 10.09
C ILE A 100 -17.66 -11.45 8.61
N ASN A 101 -17.14 -12.35 7.78
CA ASN A 101 -17.20 -12.25 6.32
C ASN A 101 -17.95 -13.48 5.76
N HIS A 102 -19.13 -13.28 5.16
CA HIS A 102 -20.03 -14.34 4.68
C HIS A 102 -20.42 -14.15 3.19
N ASP A 103 -19.49 -13.71 2.37
CA ASP A 103 -19.69 -13.34 0.96
C ASP A 103 -18.90 -14.20 -0.03
N ASP A 104 -18.23 -15.27 0.45
CA ASP A 104 -17.47 -16.22 -0.36
C ASP A 104 -18.34 -16.87 -1.47
N ASN A 105 -19.64 -17.02 -1.26
CA ASN A 105 -20.55 -17.55 -2.28
C ASN A 105 -20.76 -16.58 -3.46
N LEU A 106 -20.60 -15.28 -3.23
CA LEU A 106 -20.79 -14.23 -4.23
C LEU A 106 -19.49 -13.88 -4.95
N TYR A 107 -18.40 -13.72 -4.19
CA TYR A 107 -17.11 -13.20 -4.68
C TYR A 107 -16.00 -14.25 -4.74
N GLY A 108 -16.27 -15.46 -4.26
CA GLY A 108 -15.25 -16.49 -4.11
C GLY A 108 -14.36 -16.27 -2.90
N LYS A 109 -13.51 -17.25 -2.64
CA LYS A 109 -12.55 -17.21 -1.53
C LYS A 109 -11.24 -16.56 -1.96
N THR A 110 -10.75 -15.62 -1.15
CA THR A 110 -9.40 -15.06 -1.25
C THR A 110 -8.55 -15.44 -0.05
N ASP A 111 -7.35 -15.95 -0.31
CA ASP A 111 -6.30 -16.16 0.69
C ASP A 111 -5.21 -15.10 0.48
N TYR A 112 -4.73 -14.45 1.55
CA TYR A 112 -3.72 -13.41 1.42
C TYR A 112 -2.74 -13.36 2.61
N LEU A 113 -1.56 -12.82 2.33
CA LEU A 113 -0.55 -12.40 3.29
C LEU A 113 -0.19 -10.95 2.97
N ASP A 114 -0.33 -10.06 3.95
CA ASP A 114 0.02 -8.65 3.77
C ASP A 114 0.85 -8.16 4.97
N LEU A 115 2.09 -7.79 4.68
CA LEU A 115 3.09 -7.27 5.60
C LEU A 115 3.43 -5.84 5.19
N GLN A 116 3.29 -4.92 6.13
CA GLN A 116 3.62 -3.51 5.95
C GLN A 116 4.46 -3.04 7.14
N SER A 117 5.58 -2.40 6.85
CA SER A 117 6.48 -1.84 7.86
C SER A 117 6.77 -0.38 7.54
N HIS A 118 6.66 0.49 8.53
CA HIS A 118 6.92 1.91 8.39
C HIS A 118 7.94 2.35 9.43
N LEU A 119 9.10 2.81 8.97
CA LEU A 119 10.10 3.46 9.80
C LEU A 119 9.89 4.98 9.69
N LEU A 120 9.28 5.56 10.71
CA LEU A 120 8.91 6.98 10.75
C LEU A 120 9.91 7.78 11.58
N PHE A 121 10.99 8.22 10.93
CA PHE A 121 11.94 9.18 11.49
C PHE A 121 11.40 10.60 11.39
N ARG A 122 12.09 11.56 12.00
CA ARG A 122 11.68 12.98 11.95
C ARG A 122 11.76 13.53 10.54
N LYS A 123 12.93 13.37 9.90
CA LYS A 123 13.24 13.91 8.57
C LYS A 123 12.86 12.98 7.41
N PHE A 124 12.79 11.67 7.66
CA PHE A 124 12.56 10.68 6.62
C PHE A 124 11.54 9.64 7.05
N THR A 125 10.83 9.08 6.08
CA THR A 125 9.99 7.90 6.27
C THR A 125 10.45 6.82 5.31
N VAL A 126 10.61 5.61 5.81
CA VAL A 126 10.90 4.43 4.98
C VAL A 126 9.72 3.48 5.11
N GLU A 127 9.08 3.13 4.01
CA GLU A 127 7.93 2.25 3.98
C GLU A 127 8.28 1.00 3.17
N PHE A 128 8.02 -0.17 3.76
CA PHE A 128 8.16 -1.47 3.12
C PHE A 128 6.79 -2.12 3.02
N TYR A 129 6.45 -2.60 1.83
CA TYR A 129 5.20 -3.27 1.53
C TYR A 129 5.52 -4.62 0.91
N LEU A 130 4.88 -5.68 1.41
CA LEU A 130 4.89 -7.00 0.81
C LEU A 130 3.49 -7.57 0.94
N SER A 131 2.84 -7.82 -0.18
CA SER A 131 1.48 -8.36 -0.23
C SER A 131 1.42 -9.49 -1.24
N ALA A 132 0.79 -10.60 -0.87
CA ALA A 132 0.55 -11.74 -1.73
C ALA A 132 -0.92 -12.14 -1.60
N PHE A 133 -1.64 -12.17 -2.70
CA PHE A 133 -3.07 -12.48 -2.75
C PHE A 133 -3.31 -13.65 -3.70
N ARG A 134 -4.23 -14.54 -3.36
CA ARG A 134 -4.68 -15.64 -4.21
C ARG A 134 -6.19 -15.72 -4.17
N GLY A 135 -6.80 -15.83 -5.34
CA GLY A 135 -8.24 -15.85 -5.52
C GLY A 135 -8.79 -14.45 -5.67
N TYR A 136 -9.45 -14.23 -6.79
CA TYR A 136 -10.05 -12.98 -7.22
C TYR A 136 -11.43 -13.25 -7.80
N TYR A 137 -12.18 -12.19 -8.08
CA TYR A 137 -13.35 -12.23 -8.95
C TYR A 137 -13.29 -11.09 -9.96
N LEU A 138 -13.95 -11.27 -11.09
CA LEU A 138 -14.17 -10.19 -12.06
C LEU A 138 -15.25 -9.27 -11.50
N SER A 139 -14.88 -8.03 -11.17
CA SER A 139 -15.76 -7.06 -10.48
C SER A 139 -16.70 -6.28 -11.40
N ASN A 140 -16.45 -6.30 -12.71
CA ASN A 140 -17.25 -5.60 -13.72
C ASN A 140 -17.72 -6.53 -14.87
N PRO A 141 -18.31 -7.71 -14.57
CA PRO A 141 -18.63 -8.69 -15.60
C PRO A 141 -19.67 -8.19 -16.60
N GLU A 142 -20.61 -7.35 -16.17
CA GLU A 142 -21.66 -6.76 -17.01
C GLU A 142 -21.12 -5.91 -18.17
N THR A 143 -19.95 -5.29 -17.98
CA THR A 143 -19.30 -4.45 -19.01
C THR A 143 -18.14 -5.16 -19.69
N ALA A 144 -17.54 -6.16 -19.05
CA ALA A 144 -16.33 -6.82 -19.53
C ALA A 144 -16.60 -8.12 -20.29
N LEU A 145 -17.77 -8.74 -20.14
CA LEU A 145 -18.12 -10.00 -20.81
C LEU A 145 -19.24 -9.81 -21.82
N ALA A 146 -19.16 -10.52 -22.94
CA ALA A 146 -20.22 -10.51 -23.95
C ALA A 146 -21.50 -11.19 -23.44
N HIS A 147 -21.34 -12.26 -22.64
CA HIS A 147 -22.46 -13.02 -22.09
C HIS A 147 -22.29 -13.20 -20.58
N TYR A 148 -22.80 -12.25 -19.81
CA TYR A 148 -22.96 -12.42 -18.36
C TYR A 148 -24.43 -12.72 -18.02
N PRO A 149 -24.74 -13.86 -17.38
CA PRO A 149 -26.11 -14.15 -16.98
C PRO A 149 -26.60 -13.13 -15.94
N ASP A 150 -27.90 -12.89 -15.90
CA ASP A 150 -28.53 -12.05 -14.86
C ASP A 150 -28.48 -12.80 -13.50
N THR A 151 -27.36 -12.66 -12.80
CA THR A 151 -27.06 -13.31 -11.53
C THR A 151 -26.27 -12.40 -10.61
N THR A 152 -26.41 -12.63 -9.31
CA THR A 152 -25.64 -11.95 -8.27
C THR A 152 -24.26 -12.58 -8.02
N ILE A 153 -23.95 -13.70 -8.68
CA ILE A 153 -22.68 -14.43 -8.49
C ILE A 153 -21.65 -13.94 -9.49
N PHE A 154 -20.57 -13.35 -8.98
CA PHE A 154 -19.50 -12.81 -9.82
C PHE A 154 -18.59 -13.92 -10.36
N PRO A 155 -18.04 -13.79 -11.58
CA PRO A 155 -17.10 -14.77 -12.12
C PRO A 155 -15.84 -14.88 -11.25
N GLN A 156 -15.61 -16.06 -10.68
CA GLN A 156 -14.53 -16.30 -9.72
C GLN A 156 -13.26 -16.79 -10.43
N ARG A 157 -12.11 -16.24 -10.03
CA ARG A 157 -10.75 -16.56 -10.51
C ARG A 157 -9.89 -17.02 -9.33
N ARG A 158 -10.17 -18.23 -8.83
CA ARG A 158 -9.42 -18.84 -7.72
C ARG A 158 -7.95 -19.12 -8.07
N ASP A 159 -7.68 -19.26 -9.36
CA ASP A 159 -6.35 -19.46 -9.94
C ASP A 159 -5.49 -18.19 -9.94
N LEU A 160 -6.10 -17.00 -9.90
CA LEU A 160 -5.36 -15.74 -9.99
C LEU A 160 -4.56 -15.50 -8.71
N PHE A 161 -3.25 -15.39 -8.86
CA PHE A 161 -2.31 -15.04 -7.82
C PHE A 161 -1.64 -13.71 -8.15
N SER A 162 -1.43 -12.87 -7.14
CA SER A 162 -0.64 -11.66 -7.25
C SER A 162 0.34 -11.53 -6.09
N ASN A 163 1.47 -10.88 -6.35
CA ASN A 163 2.44 -10.46 -5.36
C ASN A 163 2.91 -9.05 -5.70
N ASN A 164 2.91 -8.17 -4.70
CA ASN A 164 3.42 -6.81 -4.81
C ASN A 164 4.42 -6.55 -3.68
N LEU A 165 5.57 -6.00 -4.05
CA LEU A 165 6.58 -5.49 -3.13
C LEU A 165 6.85 -4.02 -3.44
N GLY A 166 6.88 -3.19 -2.40
CA GLY A 166 7.19 -1.77 -2.49
C GLY A 166 8.21 -1.35 -1.45
N ILE A 167 9.15 -0.48 -1.84
CA ILE A 167 10.04 0.24 -0.93
C ILE A 167 9.93 1.72 -1.28
N VAL A 168 9.60 2.54 -0.30
CA VAL A 168 9.35 3.96 -0.50
C VAL A 168 10.11 4.77 0.55
N LEU A 169 10.82 5.81 0.10
CA LEU A 169 11.52 6.75 0.97
C LEU A 169 10.97 8.15 0.71
N TYR A 170 10.52 8.85 1.75
CA TYR A 170 10.18 10.27 1.66
C TYR A 170 10.98 11.11 2.64
N TYR A 171 11.55 12.20 2.17
CA TYR A 171 12.00 13.32 2.97
C TYR A 171 10.83 14.25 3.31
N ILE A 172 10.75 14.67 4.56
CA ILE A 172 9.74 15.60 5.08
C ILE A 172 10.40 16.97 5.26
N PHE A 173 10.04 17.93 4.42
CA PHE A 173 10.65 19.28 4.46
C PHE A 173 10.32 20.04 5.75
N ASN A 174 9.07 20.04 6.19
CA ASN A 174 8.62 20.72 7.42
C ASN A 174 8.61 19.77 8.62
N ASN A 175 9.69 19.01 8.80
CA ASN A 175 9.78 17.94 9.80
C ASN A 175 9.68 18.43 11.26
N GLN A 176 9.99 19.70 11.54
CA GLN A 176 9.90 20.23 12.90
C GLN A 176 8.47 20.56 13.33
N LYS A 177 7.57 20.92 12.40
CA LYS A 177 6.19 21.33 12.71
C LYS A 177 5.15 20.33 12.25
N PHE A 178 5.43 19.52 11.23
CA PHE A 178 4.51 18.53 10.69
C PHE A 178 4.88 17.12 11.19
N SER A 179 3.90 16.42 11.77
CA SER A 179 4.03 15.02 12.18
C SER A 179 3.24 14.10 11.26
N TYR A 180 3.94 13.27 10.49
CA TYR A 180 3.34 12.17 9.73
C TYR A 180 2.81 11.06 10.66
N ARG A 181 3.45 10.89 11.82
CA ARG A 181 3.13 9.86 12.83
C ARG A 181 1.79 10.09 13.52
N ALA A 182 1.35 11.34 13.63
CA ALA A 182 0.16 11.73 14.38
C ALA A 182 -1.13 11.05 13.89
N ALA A 183 -1.26 10.82 12.58
CA ALA A 183 -2.43 10.17 12.00
C ALA A 183 -2.35 8.63 12.03
N PHE A 184 -1.15 8.06 11.79
CA PHE A 184 -1.01 6.62 11.50
C PHE A 184 -0.42 5.76 12.64
N ASN A 185 0.50 6.30 13.45
CA ASN A 185 1.14 5.55 14.54
C ASN A 185 0.59 5.89 15.93
N GLN A 186 -0.15 7.00 16.07
CA GLN A 186 -0.73 7.48 17.33
C GLN A 186 0.28 7.70 18.47
N ASP A 187 1.59 7.71 18.18
CA ASP A 187 2.66 7.96 19.15
C ASP A 187 3.12 9.42 19.18
N GLU A 188 2.53 10.27 18.33
CA GLU A 188 2.60 11.73 18.37
C GLU A 188 1.19 12.32 18.28
N ARG A 189 1.02 13.55 18.76
CA ARG A 189 -0.16 14.38 18.52
C ARG A 189 0.27 15.67 17.85
N GLN A 190 -0.37 15.97 16.74
CA GLN A 190 -0.33 17.30 16.13
C GLN A 190 -1.25 18.22 16.93
N LYS A 191 -0.70 19.27 17.55
CA LYS A 191 -1.45 20.27 18.34
C LYS A 191 -1.95 21.44 17.49
N LYS A 192 -1.22 21.80 16.44
CA LYS A 192 -1.54 22.91 15.52
C LYS A 192 -1.47 22.44 14.08
N SER A 193 -2.31 23.01 13.22
CA SER A 193 -2.30 22.68 11.80
C SER A 193 -0.92 22.94 11.18
N ALA A 194 -0.44 21.98 10.41
CA ALA A 194 0.83 22.08 9.69
C ALA A 194 0.81 21.13 8.50
N GLY A 195 1.53 21.49 7.44
CA GLY A 195 1.78 20.60 6.31
C GLY A 195 3.23 20.59 5.91
N SER A 196 3.57 19.64 5.04
CA SER A 196 4.91 19.47 4.50
C SER A 196 4.83 18.96 3.08
N PHE A 197 5.73 19.48 2.24
CA PHE A 197 6.11 18.76 1.03
C PHE A 197 6.80 17.44 1.39
N LEU A 198 6.67 16.46 0.52
CA LEU A 198 7.26 15.15 0.59
C LEU A 198 7.99 14.87 -0.71
N PHE A 199 9.22 14.39 -0.65
CA PHE A 199 9.99 14.04 -1.83
C PHE A 199 10.82 12.79 -1.61
N GLY A 200 10.89 11.90 -2.58
CA GLY A 200 11.90 10.86 -2.57
C GLY A 200 11.61 9.71 -3.52
N PRO A 201 12.51 8.71 -3.54
CA PRO A 201 12.42 7.59 -4.46
C PRO A 201 11.42 6.54 -3.99
N ALA A 202 10.86 5.81 -4.96
CA ALA A 202 10.05 4.63 -4.72
C ALA A 202 10.45 3.52 -5.69
N VAL A 203 10.43 2.27 -5.22
CA VAL A 203 10.57 1.09 -6.05
C VAL A 203 9.37 0.19 -5.81
N TYR A 204 8.73 -0.25 -6.89
CA TYR A 204 7.64 -1.21 -6.84
C TYR A 204 7.93 -2.38 -7.77
N THR A 205 7.61 -3.59 -7.35
CA THR A 205 7.54 -4.75 -8.23
C THR A 205 6.24 -5.47 -8.02
N VAL A 206 5.59 -5.81 -9.12
CA VAL A 206 4.34 -6.53 -9.12
C VAL A 206 4.44 -7.72 -10.04
N TYR A 207 3.81 -8.80 -9.61
CA TYR A 207 3.63 -10.02 -10.36
C TYR A 207 2.19 -10.48 -10.21
N ALA A 208 1.52 -10.78 -11.32
CA ALA A 208 0.23 -11.46 -11.32
C ALA A 208 0.23 -12.59 -12.35
N GLN A 209 -0.40 -13.71 -12.01
CA GLN A 209 -0.47 -14.90 -12.83
C GLN A 209 -1.76 -15.67 -12.57
N GLY A 210 -2.39 -16.17 -13.63
CA GLY A 210 -3.42 -17.21 -13.54
C GLY A 210 -2.96 -18.52 -14.19
N ASP A 211 -3.63 -19.62 -13.86
CA ASP A 211 -3.50 -20.90 -14.58
C ASP A 211 -4.05 -20.77 -16.01
N SER A 212 -5.10 -19.94 -16.13
CA SER A 212 -5.73 -19.51 -17.38
C SER A 212 -5.39 -18.05 -17.70
N SER A 213 -5.68 -17.63 -18.93
CA SER A 213 -5.42 -16.25 -19.35
C SER A 213 -6.06 -15.23 -18.41
N LEU A 214 -5.37 -14.12 -18.18
CA LEU A 214 -5.90 -12.97 -17.46
C LEU A 214 -7.01 -12.31 -18.27
N VAL A 215 -7.04 -12.44 -19.60
CA VAL A 215 -8.15 -11.96 -20.44
C VAL A 215 -9.07 -13.14 -20.75
N PRO A 216 -10.35 -13.12 -20.32
CA PRO A 216 -11.28 -14.22 -20.55
C PRO A 216 -11.57 -14.39 -22.06
N ARG A 217 -12.04 -15.59 -22.45
CA ARG A 217 -12.39 -15.86 -23.84
C ARG A 217 -13.63 -15.09 -24.30
N ASP A 218 -14.61 -14.94 -23.41
CA ASP A 218 -15.87 -14.23 -23.65
C ASP A 218 -15.77 -12.72 -23.35
N ILE A 219 -14.58 -12.12 -23.54
CA ILE A 219 -14.34 -10.70 -23.30
C ILE A 219 -15.14 -9.84 -24.30
N TYR A 220 -15.64 -8.69 -23.84
CA TYR A 220 -16.26 -7.68 -24.68
C TYR A 220 -15.57 -6.31 -24.48
N PRO A 221 -15.19 -5.61 -25.57
CA PRO A 221 -15.24 -6.07 -26.96
C PRO A 221 -14.21 -7.18 -27.25
N GLU A 222 -14.40 -7.95 -28.34
CA GLU A 222 -13.58 -9.14 -28.63
C GLU A 222 -12.11 -8.79 -28.93
N ASP A 223 -11.87 -7.60 -29.47
CA ASP A 223 -10.55 -7.05 -29.78
C ASP A 223 -9.84 -6.46 -28.57
N PHE A 224 -10.42 -6.56 -27.37
CA PHE A 224 -9.79 -6.12 -26.12
C PHE A 224 -8.35 -6.65 -26.03
N PHE A 225 -7.44 -5.74 -25.72
CA PHE A 225 -6.02 -5.99 -25.60
C PHE A 225 -5.40 -6.49 -26.92
N THR A 226 -5.93 -6.03 -28.06
CA THR A 226 -5.54 -6.43 -29.43
C THR A 226 -5.52 -7.95 -29.58
N PHE A 227 -6.56 -8.62 -29.06
CA PHE A 227 -6.71 -10.08 -29.00
C PHE A 227 -5.62 -10.84 -28.21
N TYR A 228 -4.66 -10.12 -27.60
CA TYR A 228 -3.59 -10.71 -26.82
C TYR A 228 -4.09 -11.11 -25.43
N ARG A 229 -3.78 -12.36 -25.04
CA ARG A 229 -4.37 -13.02 -23.87
C ARG A 229 -3.27 -13.45 -22.89
N PRO A 230 -2.61 -12.54 -22.18
CA PRO A 230 -1.52 -12.87 -21.27
C PRO A 230 -2.00 -13.75 -20.12
N LYS A 231 -1.20 -14.73 -19.70
CA LYS A 231 -1.40 -15.49 -18.45
C LYS A 231 -0.74 -14.84 -17.25
N SER A 232 0.31 -14.05 -17.48
CA SER A 232 0.99 -13.34 -16.40
C SER A 232 1.43 -11.95 -16.81
N VAL A 233 1.46 -11.06 -15.82
CA VAL A 233 2.07 -9.73 -15.89
C VAL A 233 3.13 -9.63 -14.81
N ARG A 234 4.30 -9.12 -15.19
CA ARG A 234 5.34 -8.72 -14.25
C ARG A 234 5.78 -7.31 -14.57
N TYR A 235 5.87 -6.44 -13.59
CA TYR A 235 6.63 -5.20 -13.77
C TYR A 235 7.47 -4.84 -12.56
N ALA A 236 8.51 -4.05 -12.83
CA ALA A 236 9.34 -3.39 -11.83
C ALA A 236 9.51 -1.92 -12.23
N LYS A 237 9.37 -1.02 -11.26
CA LYS A 237 9.45 0.43 -11.45
C LYS A 237 10.38 1.05 -10.44
N ALA A 238 11.16 2.03 -10.89
CA ALA A 238 11.91 2.97 -10.05
C ALA A 238 11.40 4.38 -10.35
N LEU A 239 10.82 5.03 -9.35
CA LEU A 239 10.13 6.30 -9.49
C LEU A 239 10.73 7.35 -8.57
N VAL A 240 10.59 8.61 -8.97
CA VAL A 240 10.75 9.76 -8.10
C VAL A 240 9.36 10.29 -7.78
N CYS A 241 9.10 10.54 -6.49
CA CYS A 241 7.81 10.95 -5.98
C CYS A 241 7.90 12.36 -5.39
N LEU A 242 6.86 13.15 -5.63
CA LEU A 242 6.62 14.45 -5.02
C LEU A 242 5.20 14.47 -4.47
N GLY A 243 5.02 15.04 -3.28
CA GLY A 243 3.71 15.13 -2.68
C GLY A 243 3.61 16.23 -1.65
N TYR A 244 2.41 16.35 -1.10
CA TYR A 244 2.10 17.25 -0.02
C TYR A 244 1.19 16.56 0.97
N ALA A 245 1.47 16.76 2.25
CA ALA A 245 0.66 16.28 3.34
C ALA A 245 0.32 17.42 4.30
N HIS A 246 -0.89 17.42 4.85
CA HIS A 246 -1.35 18.43 5.78
C HIS A 246 -2.21 17.82 6.89
N ASN A 247 -1.89 18.19 8.13
CA ASN A 247 -2.72 17.95 9.30
C ASN A 247 -3.50 19.23 9.60
N PHE A 248 -4.82 19.17 9.49
CA PHE A 248 -5.74 20.19 10.01
C PHE A 248 -6.12 19.82 11.43
N VAL A 249 -5.87 20.69 12.40
CA VAL A 249 -6.15 20.44 13.82
C VAL A 249 -7.18 21.44 14.34
N PHE A 250 -8.24 20.93 14.96
CA PHE A 250 -9.32 21.72 15.55
C PHE A 250 -9.41 21.44 17.05
N LYS A 251 -9.44 22.51 17.85
CA LYS A 251 -9.49 22.45 19.33
C LYS A 251 -8.39 21.55 19.93
N GLU A 252 -7.24 21.45 19.27
CA GLU A 252 -6.06 20.64 19.64
C GLU A 252 -6.31 19.12 19.81
N ARG A 253 -7.47 18.63 19.40
CA ARG A 253 -7.91 17.24 19.65
C ARG A 253 -8.49 16.57 18.42
N TRP A 254 -9.25 17.30 17.63
CA TRP A 254 -9.78 16.78 16.37
C TRP A 254 -8.78 17.02 15.27
N PHE A 255 -8.58 16.04 14.41
CA PHE A 255 -7.70 16.20 13.25
C PHE A 255 -8.33 15.65 11.99
N ILE A 256 -7.94 16.26 10.86
CA ILE A 256 -8.07 15.70 9.52
C ILE A 256 -6.67 15.73 8.93
N MET A 257 -6.18 14.61 8.43
CA MET A 257 -4.92 14.48 7.70
C MET A 257 -5.24 14.14 6.26
N LEU A 258 -4.66 14.90 5.33
CA LEU A 258 -4.73 14.61 3.91
C LEU A 258 -3.31 14.57 3.36
N SER A 259 -3.01 13.61 2.51
CA SER A 259 -1.74 13.46 1.82
C SER A 259 -1.98 12.97 0.41
N MET A 260 -1.37 13.64 -0.55
CA MET A 260 -1.35 13.21 -1.94
C MET A 260 0.10 13.21 -2.40
N ILE A 261 0.54 12.09 -2.93
CA ILE A 261 1.89 11.90 -3.47
C ILE A 261 1.73 11.35 -4.86
N ALA A 262 2.35 11.96 -5.85
CA ALA A 262 2.43 11.46 -7.20
C ALA A 262 3.89 11.14 -7.53
N GLY A 263 4.11 10.14 -8.36
CA GLY A 263 5.44 9.75 -8.79
C GLY A 263 5.45 9.26 -10.22
N THR A 264 6.59 9.47 -10.85
CA THR A 264 6.86 9.00 -12.22
C THR A 264 8.30 8.51 -12.30
N GLY A 265 8.55 7.63 -13.26
CA GLY A 265 9.90 7.13 -13.49
C GLY A 265 9.92 5.97 -14.47
N LEU A 266 11.03 5.25 -14.49
CA LEU A 266 11.26 4.19 -15.45
C LEU A 266 10.71 2.87 -14.91
N GLY A 267 10.03 2.14 -15.79
CA GLY A 267 9.51 0.81 -15.54
C GLY A 267 9.90 -0.16 -16.65
N ASN A 268 9.94 -1.43 -16.30
CA ASN A 268 9.88 -2.51 -17.27
C ASN A 268 8.66 -3.36 -16.93
N ILE A 269 7.83 -3.64 -17.94
CA ILE A 269 6.73 -4.58 -17.86
C ILE A 269 6.98 -5.74 -18.81
N THR A 270 6.57 -6.92 -18.41
CA THR A 270 6.61 -8.13 -19.22
C THR A 270 5.27 -8.83 -19.12
N LEU A 271 4.69 -9.10 -20.28
CA LEU A 271 3.51 -9.93 -20.43
C LEU A 271 3.95 -11.30 -20.96
N SER A 272 3.35 -12.38 -20.48
CA SER A 272 3.68 -13.73 -20.96
C SER A 272 2.42 -14.54 -21.25
N SER A 273 2.47 -15.33 -22.30
CA SER A 273 1.39 -16.19 -22.80
C SER A 273 1.94 -17.58 -23.12
N ASP A 274 1.14 -18.61 -22.91
CA ASP A 274 1.50 -20.02 -23.16
C ASP A 274 1.10 -20.51 -24.58
N VAL A 275 0.68 -19.61 -25.47
CA VAL A 275 0.43 -19.97 -26.88
C VAL A 275 1.76 -20.38 -27.52
N GLU A 276 1.75 -21.41 -28.38
CA GLU A 276 2.83 -22.25 -28.96
C GLU A 276 4.19 -21.62 -29.32
N ASN A 277 4.36 -20.30 -29.22
CA ASN A 277 5.58 -19.57 -29.55
C ASN A 277 6.24 -18.81 -28.38
N ASN A 278 5.92 -19.10 -27.10
CA ASN A 278 6.52 -18.43 -25.94
C ASN A 278 6.59 -16.90 -26.10
N ALA A 279 5.49 -16.28 -26.57
CA ALA A 279 5.44 -14.86 -26.89
C ALA A 279 5.38 -14.01 -25.61
N SER A 280 6.52 -13.92 -24.91
CA SER A 280 6.74 -12.91 -23.88
C SER A 280 7.05 -11.58 -24.56
N GLN A 281 6.24 -10.56 -24.28
CA GLN A 281 6.49 -9.19 -24.75
C GLN A 281 6.96 -8.36 -23.57
N SER A 282 8.03 -7.60 -23.77
CA SER A 282 8.60 -6.73 -22.73
C SER A 282 8.81 -5.34 -23.29
N GLU A 283 8.53 -4.32 -22.48
CA GLU A 283 8.73 -2.94 -22.86
C GLU A 283 9.23 -2.12 -21.68
N PHE A 284 10.12 -1.19 -21.97
CA PHE A 284 10.49 -0.12 -21.05
C PHE A 284 9.51 1.05 -21.22
N ASN A 285 8.89 1.45 -20.12
CA ASN A 285 7.90 2.52 -20.12
C ASN A 285 8.19 3.55 -19.05
N ILE A 286 7.51 4.70 -19.16
CA ILE A 286 7.38 5.66 -18.09
C ILE A 286 6.15 5.26 -17.28
N GLY A 287 6.40 4.78 -16.06
CA GLY A 287 5.35 4.39 -15.12
C GLY A 287 4.90 5.56 -14.28
N PHE A 288 3.65 5.48 -13.82
CA PHE A 288 3.07 6.46 -12.91
C PHE A 288 2.58 5.78 -11.63
N THR A 289 2.66 6.49 -10.52
CA THR A 289 2.04 6.10 -9.27
C THR A 289 1.42 7.32 -8.60
N TYR A 290 0.35 7.11 -7.86
CA TYR A 290 -0.08 8.05 -6.87
C TYR A 290 -0.44 7.32 -5.58
N THR A 291 -0.20 7.96 -4.44
CA THR A 291 -0.64 7.51 -3.14
C THR A 291 -1.46 8.60 -2.49
N PHE A 292 -2.72 8.30 -2.23
CA PHE A 292 -3.60 9.12 -1.41
C PHE A 292 -3.67 8.56 0.00
N ARG A 293 -3.57 9.43 1.00
CA ARG A 293 -3.84 9.08 2.39
C ARG A 293 -4.78 10.10 3.01
N ALA A 294 -5.76 9.61 3.74
CA ALA A 294 -6.65 10.41 4.55
C ALA A 294 -6.73 9.83 5.96
N GLY A 295 -6.87 10.69 6.96
CA GLY A 295 -7.15 10.29 8.32
C GLY A 295 -8.04 11.31 8.98
N LEU A 296 -8.96 10.87 9.82
CA LEU A 296 -9.78 11.77 10.62
C LEU A 296 -10.06 11.15 11.97
N GLY A 297 -10.07 11.95 13.02
CA GLY A 297 -10.35 11.42 14.33
C GLY A 297 -10.13 12.38 15.47
N TYR A 298 -10.23 11.80 16.66
CA TYR A 298 -10.00 12.45 17.93
C TYR A 298 -8.72 11.87 18.56
N ASN A 299 -7.79 12.76 18.91
CA ASN A 299 -6.52 12.44 19.55
C ASN A 299 -6.38 13.30 20.82
N SER A 300 -6.47 12.66 21.98
CA SER A 300 -6.23 13.30 23.29
C SER A 300 -4.92 12.80 23.90
N ARG A 301 -4.56 13.20 25.12
CA ARG A 301 -3.37 12.67 25.83
C ARG A 301 -3.42 11.15 25.96
N ARG A 302 -4.55 10.60 26.44
CA ARG A 302 -4.68 9.16 26.80
C ARG A 302 -5.38 8.31 25.74
N PHE A 303 -6.26 8.91 24.95
CA PHE A 303 -7.16 8.18 24.06
C PHE A 303 -7.09 8.69 22.63
N PHE A 304 -7.17 7.77 21.67
CA PHE A 304 -7.31 8.03 20.25
C PHE A 304 -8.46 7.21 19.67
N ALA A 305 -9.27 7.82 18.82
CA ALA A 305 -10.21 7.11 17.95
C ALA A 305 -10.25 7.79 16.59
N GLY A 306 -10.18 7.02 15.50
CA GLY A 306 -10.20 7.61 14.17
C GLY A 306 -10.19 6.62 13.03
N PHE A 307 -10.58 7.13 11.86
CA PHE A 307 -10.50 6.43 10.59
C PHE A 307 -9.22 6.81 9.85
N SER A 308 -8.67 5.87 9.11
CA SER A 308 -7.58 6.11 8.17
C SER A 308 -7.83 5.36 6.88
N TYR A 309 -7.56 6.01 5.76
CA TYR A 309 -7.60 5.45 4.43
C TYR A 309 -6.24 5.66 3.76
N VAL A 310 -5.72 4.62 3.14
CA VAL A 310 -4.54 4.67 2.28
C VAL A 310 -4.89 3.95 1.00
N ASN A 311 -4.56 4.55 -0.14
CA ASN A 311 -4.63 3.91 -1.44
C ASN A 311 -3.40 4.31 -2.24
N THR A 312 -2.68 3.31 -2.73
CA THR A 312 -1.59 3.47 -3.68
C THR A 312 -2.01 2.83 -4.98
N SER A 313 -2.10 3.64 -6.02
CA SER A 313 -2.31 3.19 -7.38
C SER A 313 -1.00 3.25 -8.13
N THR A 314 -0.69 2.20 -8.88
CA THR A 314 0.47 2.20 -9.77
C THR A 314 0.01 1.73 -11.15
N SER A 315 0.23 2.56 -12.16
CA SER A 315 -0.10 2.27 -13.55
C SER A 315 1.18 2.03 -14.36
N SER A 316 1.11 1.10 -15.30
CA SER A 316 2.19 0.75 -16.22
C SER A 316 1.62 0.52 -17.61
N PRO A 317 1.99 1.33 -18.61
CA PRO A 317 1.73 1.03 -20.01
C PRO A 317 2.29 -0.33 -20.38
N THR A 318 1.62 -1.04 -21.29
CA THR A 318 2.05 -2.37 -21.73
C THR A 318 2.56 -2.36 -23.18
N PRO A 319 3.27 -3.42 -23.63
CA PRO A 319 3.70 -3.59 -25.02
C PRO A 319 2.57 -3.59 -26.05
N VAL A 320 1.32 -3.77 -25.61
CA VAL A 320 0.13 -3.67 -26.46
C VAL A 320 -0.31 -2.21 -26.53
N ASP A 321 -0.45 -1.68 -27.75
CA ASP A 321 -0.72 -0.26 -28.02
C ASP A 321 -1.88 0.30 -27.18
N LYS A 322 -1.61 1.43 -26.49
CA LYS A 322 -2.55 2.16 -25.61
C LYS A 322 -3.29 1.31 -24.58
N THR A 323 -2.61 0.29 -24.06
CA THR A 323 -3.12 -0.49 -22.92
C THR A 323 -2.30 -0.22 -21.68
N ASN A 324 -2.93 -0.35 -20.51
CA ASN A 324 -2.28 -0.22 -19.22
C ASN A 324 -2.63 -1.40 -18.31
N VAL A 325 -1.71 -1.71 -17.40
CA VAL A 325 -2.02 -2.52 -16.22
C VAL A 325 -1.91 -1.63 -14.99
N ILE A 326 -2.96 -1.62 -14.19
CA ILE A 326 -3.09 -0.84 -12.96
C ILE A 326 -3.17 -1.81 -11.78
N PHE A 327 -2.41 -1.50 -10.73
CA PHE A 327 -2.56 -2.15 -9.43
C PHE A 327 -2.88 -1.12 -8.37
N ASP A 328 -3.99 -1.34 -7.68
CA ASP A 328 -4.44 -0.51 -6.55
C ASP A 328 -4.33 -1.31 -5.27
N ALA A 329 -3.42 -0.90 -4.40
CA ALA A 329 -3.28 -1.45 -3.06
C ALA A 329 -3.78 -0.45 -2.03
N GLY A 330 -4.76 -0.83 -1.23
CA GLY A 330 -5.36 0.07 -0.26
C GLY A 330 -5.80 -0.59 1.03
N ASN A 331 -6.09 0.27 2.00
CA ASN A 331 -6.47 -0.14 3.35
C ASN A 331 -7.34 0.93 4.01
N VAL A 332 -8.52 0.53 4.45
CA VAL A 332 -9.39 1.31 5.33
C VAL A 332 -9.26 0.75 6.74
N ARG A 333 -8.98 1.62 7.72
CA ARG A 333 -8.97 1.23 9.14
C ARG A 333 -9.81 2.14 10.00
N PHE A 334 -10.44 1.54 11.00
CA PHE A 334 -10.91 2.23 12.19
C PHE A 334 -10.02 1.82 13.36
N ASN A 335 -9.47 2.77 14.10
CA ASN A 335 -8.56 2.49 15.22
C ASN A 335 -9.09 3.12 16.50
N VAL A 336 -8.99 2.38 17.60
CA VAL A 336 -9.17 2.86 18.96
C VAL A 336 -7.90 2.53 19.73
N ALA A 337 -7.24 3.55 20.30
CA ALA A 337 -5.99 3.37 21.02
C ALA A 337 -6.00 4.04 22.40
N TYR A 338 -5.28 3.44 23.34
CA TYR A 338 -5.11 3.93 24.69
C TYR A 338 -3.63 3.96 25.07
N ARG A 339 -3.19 5.07 25.68
CA ARG A 339 -1.80 5.33 26.07
C ARG A 339 -1.60 5.17 27.56
N ILE A 340 -0.78 4.17 27.92
CA ILE A 340 -0.46 3.79 29.28
C ILE A 340 0.88 4.44 29.65
N PRO A 341 0.90 5.31 30.68
CA PRO A 341 2.15 5.90 31.14
C PRO A 341 2.98 4.81 31.83
N LEU A 342 4.20 4.60 31.36
CA LEU A 342 5.13 3.69 32.03
C LEU A 342 5.90 4.49 33.08
N ARG A 343 5.75 4.14 34.37
CA ARG A 343 6.64 4.61 35.43
C ARG A 343 7.97 3.88 35.26
N LEU A 344 8.85 4.39 34.41
CA LEU A 344 10.25 3.97 34.42
C LEU A 344 10.85 4.53 35.71
N GLY A 345 11.19 3.63 36.64
CA GLY A 345 11.94 4.00 37.84
C GLY A 345 13.18 4.79 37.43
N ARG A 346 13.41 5.93 38.07
CA ARG A 346 14.65 6.70 37.92
C ARG A 346 15.82 5.75 38.14
N THR A 347 16.55 5.39 37.09
CA THR A 347 17.94 4.95 37.25
C THR A 347 18.67 6.16 37.83
N LYS A 348 19.02 6.04 39.11
CA LYS A 348 19.91 6.96 39.81
C LYS A 348 21.30 6.92 39.19
#